data_AF-A0A6A5QRY2-F1
#
_entry.id   AF-A0A6A5QRY2-F1
#
_cell.length_a   1.000
_cell.length_b   1.000
_cell.length_c   1.000
_cell.angle_alpha   90.00
_cell.angle_beta   90.00
_cell.angle_gamma   90.00
#
_symmetry.space_group_name_H-M   'P 1'
#
loop_
_entity.id
_entity.type
_entity.pdbx_description
1 polymer ?
#
loop_
_entity_poly.entity_id
_entity_poly.type
_entity_poly.pdbx_seq_one_letter_code
_entity_poly.pdbx_strand_id
1 'polypeptide(L)'
;MLDLMTLFIEITESDGASVEAHDAGNVVIAALEEWGLLATRVEDLQEESEPAMEAFVEQLESADAGVQIAAGENIALLYEKSYTHVESDEEVSDAEDAEDSDDPEADKEKSKFVKRYQVYRRQDQLLHTLESLSDVSNRRISKKDRKTLHSSFADIHRSVEKPTRGPGYSTAIDKETGKVYGGGRMKLRLNREFAIIIDKWWKLHTYNALKRTLRGGVLQHCMENEAVEALLPVSAVSMRDRRG
;
A
#
# COMPACT_ATOMS: atom_id res chain seq x y z
N MET A 1 12.30 10.54 -14.80
CA MET A 1 11.59 9.77 -13.75
C MET A 1 10.76 8.69 -14.40
N LEU A 2 9.89 9.03 -15.36
CA LEU A 2 9.10 8.06 -16.13
C LEU A 2 9.98 7.01 -16.84
N ASP A 3 11.11 7.41 -17.45
CA ASP A 3 12.05 6.45 -18.06
C ASP A 3 12.55 5.36 -17.08
N LEU A 4 12.74 5.71 -15.80
CA LEU A 4 13.14 4.74 -14.77
C LEU A 4 11.98 3.83 -14.37
N MET A 5 10.76 4.36 -14.35
CA MET A 5 9.57 3.54 -14.12
C MET A 5 9.38 2.53 -15.27
N THR A 6 9.56 2.95 -16.52
CA THR A 6 9.54 2.05 -17.68
C THR A 6 10.62 0.97 -17.58
N LEU A 7 11.85 1.33 -17.18
CA LEU A 7 12.91 0.36 -16.93
C LEU A 7 12.52 -0.68 -15.88
N PHE A 8 11.90 -0.27 -14.77
CA PHE A 8 11.48 -1.21 -13.73
C PHE A 8 10.33 -2.11 -14.18
N ILE A 9 9.43 -1.63 -15.03
CA ILE A 9 8.42 -2.48 -15.68
C ILE A 9 9.09 -3.50 -16.60
N GLU A 10 10.05 -3.10 -17.43
CA GLU A 10 10.79 -4.03 -18.31
C GLU A 10 11.52 -5.13 -17.52
N ILE A 11 12.12 -4.79 -16.37
CA ILE A 11 12.72 -5.79 -15.47
C ILE A 11 11.66 -6.74 -14.90
N THR A 12 10.49 -6.21 -14.56
CA THR A 12 9.39 -6.99 -13.98
C THR A 12 8.77 -7.94 -14.99
N GLU A 13 8.45 -7.47 -16.20
CA GLU A 13 7.85 -8.28 -17.27
C GLU A 13 8.79 -9.38 -17.78
N SER A 14 10.10 -9.14 -17.72
CA SER A 14 11.11 -10.09 -18.18
C SER A 14 11.62 -11.03 -17.09
N ASP A 15 11.04 -10.99 -15.89
CA ASP A 15 11.52 -11.73 -14.70
C ASP A 15 13.03 -11.55 -14.45
N GLY A 16 13.52 -10.32 -14.65
CA GLY A 16 14.92 -9.94 -14.51
C GLY A 16 15.82 -10.23 -15.72
N ALA A 17 15.30 -10.85 -16.78
CA ALA A 17 16.09 -11.21 -17.97
C ALA A 17 16.68 -9.98 -18.70
N SER A 18 15.98 -8.85 -18.73
CA SER A 18 16.45 -7.61 -19.38
C SER A 18 17.74 -7.04 -18.78
N VAL A 19 18.09 -7.44 -17.55
CA VAL A 19 19.31 -7.04 -16.83
C VAL A 19 20.22 -8.23 -16.50
N GLU A 20 20.12 -9.31 -17.27
CA GLU A 20 20.93 -10.54 -17.13
C GLU A 20 20.75 -11.24 -15.77
N ALA A 21 19.61 -11.04 -15.10
CA ALA A 21 19.28 -11.61 -13.79
C ALA A 21 18.07 -12.55 -13.87
N HIS A 22 18.13 -13.53 -14.78
CA HIS A 22 17.05 -14.50 -15.01
C HIS A 22 16.58 -15.18 -13.72
N ASP A 23 15.27 -15.21 -13.51
CA ASP A 23 14.58 -15.87 -12.39
C ASP A 23 15.04 -15.38 -11.00
N ALA A 24 15.63 -14.19 -10.93
CA ALA A 24 16.11 -13.61 -9.69
C ALA A 24 14.98 -12.84 -8.99
N GLY A 25 14.16 -13.55 -8.20
CA GLY A 25 13.02 -12.95 -7.48
C GLY A 25 13.37 -11.71 -6.65
N ASN A 26 14.57 -11.64 -6.07
CA ASN A 26 15.06 -10.46 -5.35
C ASN A 26 15.30 -9.23 -6.25
N VAL A 27 15.64 -9.43 -7.53
CA VAL A 27 15.80 -8.35 -8.52
C VAL A 27 14.43 -7.83 -8.94
N VAL A 28 13.47 -8.74 -9.19
CA VAL A 28 12.08 -8.36 -9.50
C VAL A 28 11.44 -7.63 -8.33
N ILE A 29 11.63 -8.11 -7.09
CA ILE A 29 11.18 -7.41 -5.88
C ILE A 29 11.76 -6.00 -5.81
N ALA A 30 13.07 -5.84 -6.04
CA ALA A 30 13.69 -4.53 -6.03
C ALA A 30 13.09 -3.60 -7.10
N ALA A 31 12.88 -4.10 -8.32
CA ALA A 31 12.24 -3.32 -9.38
C ALA A 31 10.82 -2.88 -9.01
N LEU A 32 10.01 -3.79 -8.47
CA LEU A 32 8.66 -3.50 -7.98
C LEU A 32 8.68 -2.45 -6.84
N GLU A 33 9.55 -2.63 -5.85
CA GLU A 33 9.68 -1.70 -4.71
C GLU A 33 10.11 -0.30 -5.14
N GLU A 34 11.06 -0.19 -6.07
CA GLU A 34 11.54 1.10 -6.59
C GLU A 34 10.54 1.77 -7.52
N TRP A 35 9.81 0.99 -8.33
CA TRP A 35 8.69 1.51 -9.12
C TRP A 35 7.62 2.12 -8.20
N GLY A 36 7.23 1.41 -7.14
CA GLY A 36 6.27 1.89 -6.15
C GLY A 36 6.73 3.15 -5.44
N LEU A 37 8.02 3.22 -5.06
CA LEU A 37 8.61 4.40 -4.47
C LEU A 37 8.53 5.61 -5.43
N LEU A 38 8.90 5.45 -6.71
CA LEU A 38 8.81 6.53 -7.70
C LEU A 38 7.35 6.96 -7.91
N ALA A 39 6.43 5.99 -8.01
CA ALA A 39 4.99 6.24 -8.15
C ALA A 39 4.43 7.09 -7.01
N THR A 40 4.99 7.02 -5.79
CA THR A 40 4.57 7.93 -4.70
C THR A 40 4.82 9.41 -4.97
N ARG A 41 5.70 9.75 -5.93
CA ARG A 41 6.11 11.12 -6.28
C ARG A 41 5.48 11.65 -7.58
N VAL A 42 4.81 10.80 -8.35
CA VAL A 42 4.09 11.20 -9.56
C VAL A 42 2.64 11.54 -9.20
N GLU A 43 2.18 12.75 -9.45
CA GLU A 43 0.83 13.19 -9.05
C GLU A 43 -0.27 12.48 -9.84
N ASP A 44 -0.10 12.40 -11.16
CA ASP A 44 -1.01 11.70 -12.08
C ASP A 44 -0.31 10.48 -12.68
N LEU A 45 -0.87 9.29 -12.44
CA LEU A 45 -0.37 8.01 -12.94
C LEU A 45 -1.29 7.40 -14.00
N GLN A 46 -2.24 8.15 -14.55
CA GLN A 46 -3.26 7.59 -15.43
C GLN A 46 -2.64 6.87 -16.66
N GLU A 47 -1.61 7.46 -17.28
CA GLU A 47 -0.98 6.90 -18.48
C GLU A 47 -0.10 5.68 -18.16
N GLU A 48 0.54 5.68 -16.99
CA GLU A 48 1.45 4.63 -16.52
C GLU A 48 0.71 3.46 -15.88
N SER A 49 -0.54 3.66 -15.46
CA SER A 49 -1.32 2.66 -14.73
C SER A 49 -1.64 1.43 -15.57
N GLU A 50 -2.06 1.59 -16.83
CA GLU A 50 -2.44 0.46 -17.68
C GLU A 50 -1.28 -0.53 -17.91
N PRO A 51 -0.11 -0.11 -18.43
CA PRO A 51 1.02 -1.03 -18.62
C PRO A 51 1.55 -1.59 -17.30
N ALA A 52 1.61 -0.78 -16.24
CA ALA A 52 2.06 -1.25 -14.94
C ALA A 52 1.13 -2.31 -14.34
N MET A 53 -0.19 -2.13 -14.49
CA MET A 53 -1.18 -3.11 -14.02
C MET A 53 -1.08 -4.44 -14.75
N GLU A 54 -0.76 -4.46 -16.05
CA GLU A 54 -0.55 -5.71 -16.78
C GLU A 54 0.62 -6.50 -16.18
N ALA A 55 1.77 -5.84 -15.99
CA ALA A 55 2.95 -6.44 -15.37
C ALA A 55 2.68 -6.91 -13.92
N PHE A 56 2.03 -6.09 -13.09
CA PHE A 56 1.81 -6.45 -11.68
C PHE A 56 0.81 -7.59 -11.51
N VAL A 57 -0.23 -7.65 -12.35
CA VAL A 57 -1.22 -8.75 -12.29
C VAL A 57 -0.59 -10.07 -12.68
N GLU A 58 0.30 -10.10 -13.68
CA GLU A 58 1.07 -11.29 -14.03
C GLU A 58 1.95 -11.77 -12.87
N GLN A 59 2.61 -10.84 -12.17
CA GLN A 59 3.47 -11.17 -11.04
C GLN A 59 2.74 -11.68 -9.78
N LEU A 60 1.41 -11.53 -9.70
CA LEU A 60 0.60 -12.19 -8.66
C LEU A 60 0.66 -13.72 -8.75
N GLU A 61 0.96 -14.28 -9.93
CA GLU A 61 1.09 -15.72 -10.14
C GLU A 61 2.51 -16.25 -9.86
N SER A 62 3.44 -15.37 -9.47
CA SER A 62 4.83 -15.75 -9.16
C SER A 62 4.94 -16.82 -8.07
N ALA A 63 5.96 -17.67 -8.16
CA ALA A 63 6.26 -18.64 -7.12
C ALA A 63 6.93 -18.02 -5.87
N ASP A 64 7.43 -16.78 -5.98
CA ASP A 64 8.07 -16.05 -4.89
C ASP A 64 7.05 -15.16 -4.17
N ALA A 65 6.82 -15.46 -2.89
CA ALA A 65 5.87 -14.70 -2.06
C ALA A 65 6.23 -13.21 -1.95
N GLY A 66 7.52 -12.86 -1.97
CA GLY A 66 7.97 -11.47 -1.94
C GLY A 66 7.62 -10.73 -3.22
N VAL A 67 7.76 -11.39 -4.38
CA VAL A 67 7.35 -10.83 -5.69
C VAL A 67 5.84 -10.58 -5.70
N GLN A 68 5.05 -11.58 -5.28
CA GLN A 68 3.59 -11.46 -5.19
C GLN A 68 3.18 -10.27 -4.30
N ILE A 69 3.78 -10.14 -3.11
CA ILE A 69 3.49 -9.05 -2.18
C ILE A 69 3.87 -7.71 -2.81
N ALA A 70 5.09 -7.55 -3.32
CA ALA A 70 5.54 -6.29 -3.90
C ALA A 70 4.66 -5.83 -5.08
N ALA A 71 4.23 -6.76 -5.93
CA ALA A 71 3.28 -6.49 -7.00
C ALA A 71 1.92 -6.05 -6.46
N GLY A 72 1.38 -6.77 -5.47
CA GLY A 72 0.11 -6.43 -4.83
C GLY A 72 0.12 -5.08 -4.11
N GLU A 73 1.22 -4.70 -3.45
CA GLU A 73 1.37 -3.38 -2.83
C GLU A 73 1.32 -2.26 -3.88
N ASN A 74 1.97 -2.44 -5.04
CA ASN A 74 1.91 -1.49 -6.15
C ASN A 74 0.50 -1.38 -6.75
N ILE A 75 -0.21 -2.51 -6.89
CA ILE A 75 -1.63 -2.49 -7.30
C ILE A 75 -2.44 -1.65 -6.33
N ALA A 76 -2.28 -1.87 -5.02
CA ALA A 76 -3.01 -1.10 -4.02
C ALA A 76 -2.65 0.40 -4.05
N LEU A 77 -1.38 0.74 -4.29
CA LEU A 77 -0.94 2.12 -4.50
C LEU A 77 -1.63 2.76 -5.71
N LEU A 78 -1.72 2.08 -6.85
CA LEU A 78 -2.39 2.59 -8.05
C LEU A 78 -3.88 2.87 -7.81
N TYR A 79 -4.57 1.96 -7.12
CA TYR A 79 -5.95 2.20 -6.68
C TYR A 79 -6.03 3.42 -5.75
N GLU A 80 -5.15 3.54 -4.76
CA GLU A 80 -5.10 4.72 -3.89
C GLU A 80 -4.89 6.02 -4.70
N LYS A 81 -3.98 6.04 -5.68
CA LYS A 81 -3.69 7.24 -6.48
C LYS A 81 -4.78 7.59 -7.48
N SER A 82 -5.63 6.63 -7.86
CA SER A 82 -6.78 6.89 -8.73
C SER A 82 -7.87 7.71 -8.06
N TYR A 83 -7.76 7.97 -6.76
CA TYR A 83 -8.67 8.84 -6.00
C TYR A 83 -7.92 10.05 -5.47
N THR A 84 -8.49 11.25 -5.65
CA THR A 84 -7.98 12.46 -4.99
C THR A 84 -9.11 13.17 -4.25
N HIS A 85 -8.75 14.11 -3.39
CA HIS A 85 -9.74 14.97 -2.75
C HIS A 85 -10.47 15.80 -3.81
N VAL A 86 -11.77 15.98 -3.60
CA VAL A 86 -12.59 16.94 -4.32
C VAL A 86 -12.08 18.34 -4.00
N GLU A 87 -11.75 19.10 -5.04
CA GLU A 87 -11.31 20.48 -4.89
C GLU A 87 -12.51 21.40 -4.58
N SER A 88 -12.28 22.56 -3.96
CA SER A 88 -13.35 23.47 -3.52
C SER A 88 -14.26 23.98 -4.65
N ASP A 89 -13.75 23.93 -5.87
CA ASP A 89 -14.35 24.53 -7.06
C ASP A 89 -14.93 23.46 -8.01
N GLU A 90 -14.88 22.17 -7.62
CA GLU A 90 -15.43 21.06 -8.40
C GLU A 90 -16.91 20.80 -8.04
N GLU A 91 -17.82 21.06 -8.98
CA GLU A 91 -19.21 20.63 -8.90
C GLU A 91 -19.28 19.11 -9.07
N VAL A 92 -19.27 18.37 -7.96
CA VAL A 92 -19.42 16.91 -7.99
C VAL A 92 -20.89 16.58 -8.26
N SER A 93 -21.22 16.25 -9.50
CA SER A 93 -22.52 15.66 -9.84
C SER A 93 -22.64 14.32 -9.11
N ASP A 94 -23.54 14.25 -8.12
CA ASP A 94 -23.88 13.08 -7.31
C ASP A 94 -22.84 11.96 -7.36
N ALA A 95 -21.82 12.07 -6.49
CA ALA A 95 -20.79 11.05 -6.33
C ALA A 95 -21.43 9.67 -6.12
N GLU A 96 -21.51 8.88 -7.18
CA GLU A 96 -22.03 7.50 -7.16
C GLU A 96 -21.20 6.58 -6.24
N ASP A 97 -20.01 7.05 -5.81
CA ASP A 97 -19.08 6.37 -4.90
C ASP A 97 -18.95 7.05 -3.52
N ALA A 98 -19.90 7.90 -3.10
CA ALA A 98 -20.01 8.32 -1.70
C ALA A 98 -20.51 7.14 -0.84
N GLU A 99 -19.73 6.06 -0.75
CA GLU A 99 -20.10 4.92 0.07
C GLU A 99 -20.24 5.36 1.53
N ASP A 100 -21.43 5.08 2.04
CA ASP A 100 -21.86 5.21 3.42
C ASP A 100 -20.84 4.53 4.34
N SER A 101 -20.07 5.33 5.06
CA SER A 101 -19.22 4.79 6.10
C SER A 101 -20.12 4.46 7.29
N ASP A 102 -20.38 3.17 7.54
CA ASP A 102 -20.95 2.63 8.80
C ASP A 102 -20.08 2.95 10.06
N ASP A 103 -19.08 3.83 9.92
CA ASP A 103 -18.15 4.26 10.95
C ASP A 103 -18.58 5.63 11.51
N PRO A 104 -19.18 5.69 12.72
CA PRO A 104 -19.64 6.93 13.34
C PRO A 104 -18.49 7.88 13.72
N GLU A 105 -17.22 7.47 13.61
CA GLU A 105 -16.05 8.29 13.90
C GLU A 105 -15.35 8.81 12.61
N ALA A 106 -15.70 8.26 11.44
CA ALA A 106 -15.26 8.74 10.13
C ALA A 106 -15.98 10.03 9.66
N ASP A 107 -17.00 10.47 10.39
CA ASP A 107 -17.88 11.60 10.00
C ASP A 107 -17.26 13.00 10.17
N LYS A 108 -16.05 13.12 10.72
CA LYS A 108 -15.43 14.44 11.00
C LYS A 108 -14.42 14.92 9.95
N GLU A 109 -14.02 14.06 9.03
CA GLU A 109 -12.99 14.38 8.02
C GLU A 109 -13.35 13.77 6.65
N LYS A 110 -14.64 13.85 6.26
CA LYS A 110 -15.09 13.53 4.90
C LYS A 110 -14.65 14.63 3.93
N SER A 111 -13.35 14.73 3.69
CA SER A 111 -12.86 15.29 2.44
C SER A 111 -13.28 14.30 1.35
N LYS A 112 -14.41 14.57 0.70
CA LYS A 112 -14.96 13.74 -0.38
C LYS A 112 -13.82 13.39 -1.33
N PHE A 113 -13.57 12.10 -1.52
CA PHE A 113 -12.64 11.64 -2.56
C PHE A 113 -13.45 11.39 -3.82
N VAL A 114 -12.86 11.65 -4.98
CA VAL A 114 -13.44 11.35 -6.28
C VAL A 114 -12.49 10.48 -7.08
N LYS A 115 -13.05 9.50 -7.77
CA LYS A 115 -12.32 8.64 -8.70
C LYS A 115 -11.94 9.45 -9.94
N ARG A 116 -10.65 9.53 -10.23
CA ARG A 116 -10.08 10.28 -11.36
C ARG A 116 -9.97 9.44 -12.62
N TYR A 117 -9.65 8.15 -12.49
CA TYR A 117 -9.56 7.22 -13.61
C TYR A 117 -9.82 5.77 -13.19
N GLN A 118 -10.10 4.90 -14.16
CA GLN A 118 -10.18 3.46 -13.94
C GLN A 118 -8.78 2.85 -14.02
N VAL A 119 -8.29 2.27 -12.93
CA VAL A 119 -6.95 1.65 -12.85
C VAL A 119 -6.86 0.40 -13.72
N TYR A 120 -7.86 -0.47 -13.64
CA TYR A 120 -7.83 -1.76 -14.33
C TYR A 120 -9.21 -2.16 -14.85
N ARG A 121 -9.29 -2.57 -16.11
CA ARG A 121 -10.58 -2.91 -16.76
C ARG A 121 -11.21 -4.18 -16.18
N ARG A 122 -10.42 -5.10 -15.62
CA ARG A 122 -10.86 -6.43 -15.13
C ARG A 122 -10.82 -6.49 -13.59
N GLN A 123 -11.36 -5.47 -12.92
CA GLN A 123 -11.33 -5.36 -11.46
C GLN A 123 -11.95 -6.58 -10.74
N ASP A 124 -13.03 -7.15 -11.25
CA ASP A 124 -13.68 -8.34 -10.65
C ASP A 124 -12.75 -9.56 -10.62
N GLN A 125 -12.02 -9.79 -11.72
CA GLN A 125 -11.06 -10.89 -11.81
C GLN A 125 -9.89 -10.66 -10.87
N LEU A 126 -9.41 -9.41 -10.77
CA LEU A 126 -8.38 -9.02 -9.83
C LEU A 126 -8.81 -9.29 -8.39
N LEU A 127 -10.02 -8.88 -7.99
CA LEU A 127 -10.54 -9.12 -6.64
C LEU A 127 -10.56 -10.62 -6.30
N HIS A 128 -11.04 -11.47 -7.21
CA HIS A 128 -11.02 -12.91 -7.02
C HIS A 128 -9.58 -13.47 -6.85
N THR A 129 -8.62 -12.99 -7.65
CA THR A 129 -7.21 -13.39 -7.51
C THR A 129 -6.64 -12.95 -6.16
N LEU A 130 -6.90 -11.72 -5.72
CA LEU A 130 -6.45 -11.19 -4.43
C LEU A 130 -7.09 -11.93 -3.25
N GLU A 131 -8.38 -12.27 -3.33
CA GLU A 131 -9.08 -13.08 -2.34
C GLU A 131 -8.44 -14.47 -2.25
N SER A 132 -8.22 -15.13 -3.38
CA SER A 132 -7.54 -16.43 -3.44
C SER A 132 -6.14 -16.38 -2.81
N LEU A 133 -5.37 -15.30 -3.04
CA LEU A 133 -4.04 -15.10 -2.43
C LEU A 133 -4.14 -14.84 -0.91
N SER A 134 -5.20 -14.18 -0.48
CA SER A 134 -5.50 -13.95 0.94
C SER A 134 -5.96 -15.19 1.68
N ASP A 135 -6.28 -16.30 0.98
CA ASP A 135 -6.73 -17.58 1.56
C ASP A 135 -5.73 -18.73 1.34
N VAL A 136 -4.53 -18.46 0.83
CA VAL A 136 -3.53 -19.49 0.49
C VAL A 136 -3.10 -20.31 1.71
N SER A 137 -3.59 -21.54 1.78
CA SER A 137 -3.21 -22.52 2.83
C SER A 137 -2.06 -23.45 2.42
N ASN A 138 -1.41 -23.20 1.28
CA ASN A 138 -0.49 -24.15 0.65
C ASN A 138 0.67 -24.56 1.57
N ARG A 139 0.83 -25.88 1.76
CA ARG A 139 1.87 -26.50 2.59
C ARG A 139 3.29 -26.30 2.05
N ARG A 140 3.45 -25.98 0.76
CA ARG A 140 4.76 -25.71 0.13
C ARG A 140 5.34 -24.34 0.52
N ILE A 141 4.51 -23.44 1.03
CA ILE A 141 4.93 -22.12 1.49
C ILE A 141 5.27 -22.18 2.98
N SER A 142 6.35 -21.51 3.37
CA SER A 142 6.76 -21.44 4.77
C SER A 142 5.65 -20.83 5.62
N LYS A 143 5.56 -21.22 6.90
CA LYS A 143 4.53 -20.67 7.82
C LYS A 143 4.65 -19.15 7.96
N LYS A 144 5.88 -18.63 7.90
CA LYS A 144 6.16 -17.20 8.00
C LYS A 144 5.60 -16.48 6.77
N ASP A 145 5.97 -16.94 5.57
CA ASP A 145 5.57 -16.28 4.32
C ASP A 145 4.07 -16.37 4.13
N ARG A 146 3.46 -17.50 4.49
CA ARG A 146 2.00 -17.65 4.46
C ARG A 146 1.29 -16.63 5.34
N LYS A 147 1.78 -16.39 6.56
CA LYS A 147 1.20 -15.37 7.45
C LYS A 147 1.32 -13.97 6.85
N THR A 148 2.48 -13.66 6.27
CA THR A 148 2.70 -12.37 5.61
C THR A 148 1.78 -12.22 4.40
N LEU A 149 1.72 -13.21 3.51
CA LEU A 149 0.82 -13.25 2.35
C LEU A 149 -0.63 -13.01 2.75
N HIS A 150 -1.17 -13.78 3.69
CA HIS A 150 -2.55 -13.62 4.16
C HIS A 150 -2.82 -12.19 4.65
N SER A 151 -1.93 -11.65 5.49
CA SER A 151 -2.10 -10.30 6.03
C SER A 151 -2.01 -9.23 4.95
N SER A 152 -1.01 -9.30 4.08
CA SER A 152 -0.79 -8.34 3.00
C SER A 152 -1.93 -8.38 1.99
N PHE A 153 -2.33 -9.55 1.50
CA PHE A 153 -3.37 -9.67 0.50
C PHE A 153 -4.77 -9.35 1.02
N ALA A 154 -5.03 -9.53 2.32
CA ALA A 154 -6.25 -9.02 2.94
C ALA A 154 -6.30 -7.48 2.93
N ASP A 155 -5.18 -6.80 3.17
CA ASP A 155 -5.08 -5.34 3.08
C ASP A 155 -5.17 -4.83 1.64
N ILE A 156 -4.49 -5.50 0.71
CA ILE A 156 -4.51 -5.18 -0.73
C ILE A 156 -5.92 -5.36 -1.29
N HIS A 157 -6.58 -6.48 -1.02
CA HIS A 157 -7.96 -6.74 -1.44
C HIS A 157 -8.91 -5.63 -0.96
N ARG A 158 -8.87 -5.31 0.35
CA ARG A 158 -9.67 -4.21 0.91
C ARG A 158 -9.37 -2.87 0.27
N SER A 159 -8.13 -2.63 -0.14
CA SER A 159 -7.73 -1.37 -0.79
C SER A 159 -8.20 -1.30 -2.24
N VAL A 160 -8.21 -2.41 -2.98
CA VAL A 160 -8.79 -2.45 -4.32
C VAL A 160 -10.31 -2.25 -4.27
N GLU A 161 -10.98 -2.83 -3.26
CA GLU A 161 -12.41 -2.61 -3.03
C GLU A 161 -12.71 -1.18 -2.56
N LYS A 162 -11.90 -0.64 -1.64
CA LYS A 162 -12.10 0.68 -1.02
C LYS A 162 -10.79 1.48 -0.97
N PRO A 163 -10.41 2.13 -2.09
CA PRO A 163 -9.08 2.74 -2.27
C PRO A 163 -8.69 3.85 -1.30
N THR A 164 -9.67 4.48 -0.65
CA THR A 164 -9.44 5.61 0.26
C THR A 164 -8.98 5.18 1.65
N ARG A 165 -9.06 3.89 2.02
CA ARG A 165 -8.84 3.40 3.39
C ARG A 165 -7.38 3.11 3.75
N GLY A 166 -6.56 2.76 2.76
CA GLY A 166 -5.14 2.41 2.96
C GLY A 166 -4.89 1.09 3.72
N PRO A 167 -3.63 0.73 3.96
CA PRO A 167 -3.25 -0.55 4.58
C PRO A 167 -3.57 -0.60 6.07
N GLY A 168 -3.89 -1.80 6.57
CA GLY A 168 -4.17 -2.06 7.99
C GLY A 168 -5.48 -1.46 8.50
N TYR A 169 -6.35 -0.96 7.63
CA TYR A 169 -7.66 -0.46 8.03
C TYR A 169 -8.56 -1.59 8.54
N SER A 170 -9.13 -1.42 9.74
CA SER A 170 -10.13 -2.33 10.31
C SER A 170 -11.19 -1.56 11.11
N THR A 171 -12.43 -2.05 11.06
CA THR A 171 -13.58 -1.49 11.78
C THR A 171 -14.07 -2.42 12.89
N ALA A 172 -13.31 -3.47 13.22
CA ALA A 172 -13.74 -4.44 14.23
C ALA A 172 -13.99 -3.75 15.57
N ILE A 173 -15.08 -4.11 16.25
CA ILE A 173 -15.51 -3.54 17.54
C ILE A 173 -15.37 -4.62 18.62
N ASP A 174 -14.72 -4.27 19.72
CA ASP A 174 -14.64 -5.09 20.94
C ASP A 174 -16.03 -5.15 21.58
N LYS A 175 -16.56 -6.37 21.68
CA LYS A 175 -17.90 -6.65 22.19
C LYS A 175 -18.05 -6.41 23.69
N GLU A 176 -16.96 -6.40 24.48
CA GLU A 176 -17.00 -6.10 25.92
C GLU A 176 -16.87 -4.60 26.19
N THR A 177 -16.01 -3.89 25.45
CA THR A 177 -15.75 -2.46 25.70
C THR A 177 -16.56 -1.51 24.84
N GLY A 178 -17.24 -2.02 23.80
CA GLY A 178 -18.01 -1.23 22.84
C GLY A 178 -17.14 -0.30 21.99
N LYS A 179 -15.82 -0.46 22.02
CA LYS A 179 -14.84 0.36 21.30
C LYS A 179 -14.39 -0.36 20.04
N VAL A 180 -14.12 0.39 18.98
CA VAL A 180 -13.47 -0.14 17.78
C VAL A 180 -12.09 -0.69 18.17
N TYR A 181 -11.94 -2.02 18.18
CA TYR A 181 -10.67 -2.72 18.27
C TYR A 181 -10.28 -3.16 16.85
N GLY A 182 -9.67 -2.25 16.11
CA GLY A 182 -9.51 -2.47 14.69
C GLY A 182 -9.18 -1.22 13.90
N GLY A 183 -9.59 -0.04 14.37
CA GLY A 183 -9.20 1.26 13.78
C GLY A 183 -7.70 1.58 13.90
N GLY A 184 -6.90 0.58 14.23
CA GLY A 184 -5.45 0.65 14.30
C GLY A 184 -4.87 0.61 12.91
N ARG A 185 -4.73 1.80 12.31
CA ARG A 185 -3.72 2.04 11.26
C ARG A 185 -2.40 1.37 11.64
N MET A 186 -1.64 0.90 10.67
CA MET A 186 -0.36 0.26 10.94
C MET A 186 0.56 1.24 11.69
N LYS A 187 0.82 0.96 12.97
CA LYS A 187 1.66 1.78 13.85
C LYS A 187 3.03 1.15 14.00
N LEU A 188 4.05 1.85 13.54
CA LEU A 188 5.44 1.46 13.72
C LEU A 188 6.04 2.27 14.86
N ARG A 189 6.20 1.62 16.02
CA ARG A 189 6.84 2.24 17.18
C ARG A 189 8.32 2.49 16.88
N LEU A 190 8.71 3.76 16.91
CA LEU A 190 10.10 4.19 16.78
C LEU A 190 10.79 4.14 18.15
N ASN A 191 10.13 4.67 19.19
CA ASN A 191 10.55 4.58 20.57
C ASN A 191 9.34 4.68 21.52
N ARG A 192 9.57 4.94 22.82
CA ARG A 192 8.49 5.06 23.82
C ARG A 192 7.56 6.26 23.59
N GLU A 193 8.00 7.24 22.83
CA GLU A 193 7.33 8.54 22.68
C GLU A 193 6.85 8.80 21.25
N PHE A 194 7.41 8.11 20.26
CA PHE A 194 7.16 8.38 18.84
C PHE A 194 6.84 7.10 18.06
N ALA A 195 5.91 7.23 17.12
CA ALA A 195 5.52 6.18 16.19
C ALA A 195 5.18 6.77 14.82
N ILE A 196 5.43 6.01 13.77
CA ILE A 196 4.96 6.32 12.42
C ILE A 196 3.62 5.64 12.23
N ILE A 197 2.63 6.40 11.75
CA ILE A 197 1.31 5.88 11.37
C ILE A 197 1.30 5.70 9.86
N ILE A 198 1.24 4.45 9.42
CA ILE A 198 1.08 4.09 8.02
C ILE A 198 -0.41 3.81 7.80
N ASP A 199 -1.05 4.76 7.15
CA ASP A 199 -2.49 4.78 6.82
C ASP A 199 -2.75 4.99 5.33
N LYS A 200 -1.68 5.03 4.54
CA LYS A 200 -1.67 5.17 3.10
C LYS A 200 -0.57 4.30 2.51
N TRP A 201 -0.80 3.76 1.33
CA TRP A 201 0.16 2.94 0.60
C TRP A 201 1.41 3.74 0.25
N TRP A 202 1.28 5.01 -0.13
CA TRP A 202 2.47 5.85 -0.37
C TRP A 202 3.38 5.99 0.86
N LYS A 203 2.81 5.99 2.07
CA LYS A 203 3.58 6.01 3.33
C LYS A 203 4.29 4.67 3.54
N LEU A 204 3.65 3.56 3.20
CA LEU A 204 4.24 2.22 3.28
C LEU A 204 5.46 2.11 2.35
N HIS A 205 5.30 2.47 1.07
CA HIS A 205 6.42 2.45 0.10
C HIS A 205 7.57 3.35 0.56
N THR A 206 7.26 4.57 1.01
CA THR A 206 8.26 5.52 1.51
C THR A 206 8.99 4.95 2.74
N TYR A 207 8.26 4.39 3.70
CA TYR A 207 8.83 3.76 4.89
C TYR A 207 9.74 2.57 4.52
N ASN A 208 9.27 1.66 3.66
CA ASN A 208 10.03 0.49 3.26
C ASN A 208 11.33 0.88 2.56
N ALA A 209 11.30 1.89 1.69
CA ALA A 209 12.51 2.45 1.07
C ALA A 209 13.48 3.02 2.10
N LEU A 210 12.99 3.87 3.03
CA LEU A 210 13.82 4.41 4.11
C LEU A 210 14.43 3.30 4.97
N LYS A 211 13.67 2.26 5.29
CA LYS A 211 14.12 1.11 6.07
C LYS A 211 15.23 0.32 5.38
N ARG A 212 15.11 0.08 4.07
CA ARG A 212 16.13 -0.63 3.27
C ARG A 212 17.42 0.18 3.17
N THR A 213 17.30 1.50 2.94
CA THR A 213 18.43 2.41 2.74
C THR A 213 19.15 2.77 4.05
N LEU A 214 18.41 3.17 5.09
CA LEU A 214 18.97 3.67 6.34
C LEU A 214 19.22 2.57 7.38
N ARG A 215 18.57 1.41 7.24
CA ARG A 215 18.71 0.25 8.14
C ARG A 215 18.56 0.62 9.62
N GLY A 216 19.60 0.45 10.43
CA GLY A 216 19.58 0.78 11.86
C GLY A 216 19.47 2.29 12.15
N GLY A 217 19.74 3.14 11.16
CA GLY A 217 19.69 4.60 11.27
C GLY A 217 18.31 5.23 11.09
N VAL A 218 17.27 4.44 10.75
CA VAL A 218 15.91 4.97 10.48
C VAL A 218 15.41 5.82 11.64
N LEU A 219 15.56 5.37 12.88
CA LEU A 219 15.11 6.09 14.06
C LEU A 219 15.77 7.48 14.16
N GLN A 220 17.09 7.52 14.04
CA GLN A 220 17.85 8.77 14.16
C GLN A 220 17.46 9.74 13.05
N HIS A 221 17.39 9.27 11.81
CA HIS A 221 17.02 10.12 10.69
C HIS A 221 15.57 10.61 10.75
N CYS A 222 14.60 9.80 11.20
CA CYS A 222 13.23 10.26 11.39
C CYS A 222 13.10 11.33 12.49
N MET A 223 14.05 11.43 13.42
CA MET A 223 14.01 12.41 14.52
C MET A 223 14.88 13.65 14.27
N GLU A 224 15.98 13.51 13.53
CA GLU A 224 17.01 14.55 13.39
C GLU A 224 17.15 15.09 11.97
N ASN A 225 16.56 14.44 10.95
CA ASN A 225 16.67 14.86 9.56
C ASN A 225 15.32 15.39 9.06
N GLU A 226 15.21 16.72 8.95
CA GLU A 226 14.02 17.43 8.46
C GLU A 226 13.56 16.91 7.09
N ALA A 227 14.48 16.51 6.21
CA ALA A 227 14.12 15.98 4.89
C ALA A 227 13.43 14.61 5.00
N VAL A 228 13.83 13.77 5.97
CA VAL A 228 13.19 12.47 6.21
C VAL A 228 11.86 12.64 6.93
N GLU A 229 11.79 13.58 7.88
CA GLU A 229 10.54 13.92 8.56
C GLU A 229 9.48 14.46 7.59
N ALA A 230 9.88 15.31 6.64
CA ALA A 230 8.99 15.83 5.60
C ALA A 230 8.43 14.73 4.67
N LEU A 231 9.22 13.68 4.41
CA LEU A 231 8.79 12.54 3.60
C LEU A 231 7.85 11.60 4.34
N LEU A 232 8.04 11.43 5.66
CA LEU A 232 7.27 10.50 6.47
C LEU A 232 7.06 11.06 7.89
N PRO A 233 5.99 11.83 8.11
CA PRO A 233 5.76 12.52 9.38
C PRO A 233 5.64 11.55 10.56
N VAL A 234 6.34 11.87 11.64
CA VAL A 234 6.32 11.10 12.89
C VAL A 234 5.20 11.61 13.79
N SER A 235 4.47 10.71 14.42
CA SER A 235 3.42 11.04 15.38
C SER A 235 3.84 10.76 16.82
N ALA A 236 3.46 11.64 17.74
CA ALA A 236 3.64 11.40 19.17
C ALA A 236 2.73 10.25 19.64
N VAL A 237 3.29 9.32 20.41
CA VAL A 237 2.56 8.22 21.03
C VAL A 237 1.83 8.73 22.26
N SER A 238 0.51 8.57 22.26
CA SER A 238 -0.37 8.95 23.37
C SER A 238 0.08 8.31 24.68
N MET A 239 -0.02 9.04 25.80
CA MET A 239 0.38 8.58 27.14
C MET A 239 -0.28 7.26 27.57
N ARG A 240 -1.41 6.88 26.96
CA ARG A 240 -2.09 5.60 27.22
C ARG A 240 -1.38 4.39 26.59
N ASP A 241 -0.71 4.57 25.46
CA ASP A 241 0.03 3.51 24.74
C ASP A 241 1.43 3.24 25.36
N ARG A 242 1.88 4.10 26.30
CA ARG A 242 3.20 4.00 26.96
C ARG A 242 3.27 2.95 28.08
N ARG A 243 2.14 2.32 28.45
CA ARG A 243 2.05 1.36 29.58
C ARG A 243 1.92 -0.11 29.18
N GLY A 244 2.06 -0.44 27.89
CA GLY A 244 2.03 -1.82 27.36
C GLY A 244 3.41 -2.31 26.98
#